data_AF-A0A9E2ULQ1-F1
#
_entry.id   AF-A0A9E2ULQ1-F1
#
_cell.length_a   1.000
_cell.length_b   1.000
_cell.length_c   1.000
_cell.angle_alpha   90.00
_cell.angle_beta   90.00
_cell.angle_gamma   90.00
#
_symmetry.space_group_name_H-M   'P 1'
#
loop_
_entity.id
_entity.type
_entity.pdbx_description
1 polymer ?
#
loop_
_entity_poly.entity_id
_entity_poly.type
_entity_poly.pdbx_seq_one_letter_code
_entity_poly.pdbx_strand_id
1 'polypeptide(L)'
;MHLSRLALLLAGCALTALVSPARAQEAPPSVPEAVEPQPLPAAPAIVIENAAVAPSAPAVVAIPAVWSPVPADETGLTAYGLYLSGRLAAFRGENTVGAEFLARSQALTPEQPTLAEEAFRSGLFAGDLDTL
;
A
#
# COMPACT_ATOMS: atom_id res chain seq x y z
N MET A 1 -2.29 -43.43 25.58
CA MET A 1 -3.56 -42.69 25.82
C MET A 1 -3.46 -41.16 25.67
N HIS A 2 -2.28 -40.58 25.37
CA HIS A 2 -2.11 -39.11 25.29
C HIS A 2 -2.48 -38.47 23.94
N LEU A 3 -2.48 -39.24 22.84
CA LEU A 3 -2.83 -38.76 21.50
C LEU A 3 -4.31 -38.35 21.36
N SER A 4 -5.20 -39.02 22.11
CA SER A 4 -6.65 -38.76 22.07
C SER A 4 -7.04 -37.44 22.74
N ARG A 5 -6.29 -37.00 23.76
CA ARG A 5 -6.55 -35.74 24.48
C ARG A 5 -6.10 -34.51 23.68
N LEU A 6 -5.03 -34.63 22.90
CA LEU A 6 -4.51 -33.57 22.02
C LEU A 6 -5.42 -33.33 20.81
N ALA A 7 -5.98 -34.39 20.22
CA ALA A 7 -6.95 -34.27 19.14
C ALA A 7 -8.24 -33.55 19.57
N LEU A 8 -8.68 -33.78 20.82
CA LEU A 8 -9.89 -33.17 21.38
C LEU A 8 -9.70 -31.67 21.68
N LEU A 9 -8.49 -31.27 22.12
CA LEU A 9 -8.13 -29.86 22.29
C LEU A 9 -8.03 -29.11 20.95
N LEU A 10 -7.46 -29.73 19.92
CA LEU A 10 -7.35 -29.14 18.58
C LEU A 10 -8.70 -28.93 17.90
N ALA A 11 -9.66 -29.86 18.08
CA ALA A 11 -11.03 -29.71 17.57
C ALA A 11 -11.80 -28.56 18.25
N GLY A 12 -11.54 -28.30 19.54
CA GLY A 12 -12.17 -27.20 20.28
C GLY A 12 -11.75 -25.81 19.80
N CYS A 13 -10.47 -25.62 19.46
CA CYS A 13 -9.97 -24.33 18.95
C CYS A 13 -10.52 -23.96 17.57
N ALA A 14 -10.89 -24.93 16.74
CA ALA A 14 -11.49 -24.66 15.43
C ALA A 14 -12.92 -24.09 15.53
N LEU A 15 -13.65 -24.38 16.61
CA LEU A 15 -15.05 -23.97 16.77
C LEU A 15 -15.23 -22.54 17.29
N THR A 16 -14.24 -21.96 17.98
CA THR A 16 -14.33 -20.56 18.47
C THR A 16 -13.91 -19.53 17.42
N ALA A 17 -13.21 -19.94 16.35
CA ALA A 17 -12.78 -19.05 15.28
C ALA A 17 -13.91 -18.63 14.31
N LEU A 18 -15.10 -19.25 14.40
CA LEU A 18 -16.24 -18.97 13.53
C LEU A 18 -17.31 -18.05 14.16
N VAL A 19 -17.08 -17.53 15.38
CA VAL A 19 -17.88 -16.42 15.90
C VAL A 19 -17.56 -15.16 15.10
N SER A 20 -18.42 -14.90 14.12
CA SER A 20 -18.34 -13.78 13.20
C SER A 20 -18.37 -12.44 13.94
N PRO A 21 -17.55 -11.43 13.56
CA PRO A 21 -17.72 -10.06 14.01
C PRO A 21 -18.86 -9.40 13.22
N ALA A 22 -20.08 -9.92 13.35
CA ALA A 22 -21.27 -9.40 12.67
C ALA A 22 -21.91 -8.20 13.42
N ARG A 23 -21.20 -7.60 14.38
CA ARG A 23 -21.66 -6.48 15.21
C ARG A 23 -20.80 -5.23 15.02
N ALA A 24 -20.39 -4.96 13.78
CA ALA A 24 -19.70 -3.72 13.40
C ALA A 24 -20.42 -2.96 12.28
N GLN A 25 -21.64 -3.35 11.90
CA GLN A 25 -22.48 -2.50 11.06
C GLN A 25 -23.02 -1.37 11.93
N GLU A 26 -22.23 -0.30 11.95
CA GLU A 26 -22.64 1.02 12.39
C GLU A 26 -23.96 1.38 11.70
N ALA A 27 -24.98 1.71 12.50
CA ALA A 27 -26.24 2.21 11.97
C ALA A 27 -25.92 3.46 11.13
N PRO A 28 -26.60 3.67 9.97
CA PRO A 28 -26.40 4.87 9.20
C PRO A 28 -26.65 6.09 10.10
N PRO A 29 -25.77 7.11 10.10
CA PRO A 29 -25.96 8.28 10.93
C PRO A 29 -27.29 8.93 10.58
N SER A 30 -28.15 9.11 11.57
CA SER A 30 -29.34 9.94 11.45
C SER A 30 -28.89 11.35 11.08
N VAL A 31 -29.18 11.79 9.86
CA VAL A 31 -28.88 13.16 9.41
C VAL A 31 -29.66 14.12 10.31
N PRO A 32 -28.99 15.00 11.07
CA PRO A 32 -29.68 16.06 11.78
C PRO A 32 -30.36 16.98 10.75
N GLU A 33 -31.61 17.32 11.00
CA GLU A 33 -32.38 18.27 10.22
C GLU A 33 -31.60 19.58 10.03
N ALA A 34 -31.63 20.14 8.83
CA ALA A 34 -30.82 21.28 8.43
C ALA A 34 -31.07 22.49 9.35
N VAL A 35 -30.05 22.85 10.13
CA VAL A 35 -30.02 24.11 10.88
C VAL A 35 -29.89 25.26 9.88
N GLU A 36 -30.82 26.22 9.93
CA GLU A 36 -30.77 27.46 9.17
C GLU A 36 -29.40 28.15 9.36
N PRO A 37 -28.77 28.66 8.29
CA PRO A 37 -27.44 29.24 8.39
C PRO A 37 -27.50 30.58 9.13
N GLN A 38 -26.90 30.63 10.32
CA GLN A 38 -26.59 31.90 10.96
C GLN A 38 -25.45 32.62 10.20
N PRO A 39 -25.46 33.95 10.11
CA PRO A 39 -24.39 34.69 9.46
C PRO A 39 -23.05 34.47 10.18
N LEU A 40 -22.09 33.86 9.50
CA LEU A 40 -20.72 33.70 9.99
C LEU A 40 -20.03 35.09 10.08
N PRO A 41 -19.37 35.43 11.20
CA PRO A 41 -18.50 36.59 11.24
C PRO A 41 -17.34 36.42 10.24
N ALA A 42 -16.98 37.50 9.55
CA ALA A 42 -15.94 37.49 8.54
C ALA A 42 -14.62 36.94 9.11
N ALA A 43 -14.11 35.84 8.51
CA ALA A 43 -12.83 35.27 8.88
C ALA A 43 -11.69 36.26 8.56
N PRO A 44 -10.66 36.38 9.41
CA PRO A 44 -9.52 37.23 9.11
C PRO A 44 -8.78 36.73 7.87
N ALA A 45 -8.46 37.65 6.96
CA ALA A 45 -7.72 37.33 5.74
C ALA A 45 -6.28 36.94 6.09
N ILE A 46 -5.92 35.67 5.90
CA ILE A 46 -4.54 35.19 5.95
C ILE A 46 -3.90 35.52 4.60
N VAL A 47 -3.01 36.50 4.58
CA VAL A 47 -2.20 36.82 3.39
C VAL A 47 -1.01 35.85 3.37
N ILE A 48 -1.02 34.88 2.46
CA ILE A 48 0.14 34.02 2.20
C ILE A 48 1.05 34.79 1.23
N GLU A 49 2.14 35.34 1.76
CA GLU A 49 3.08 36.22 1.05
C GLU A 49 3.93 35.49 -0.03
N ASN A 50 3.85 34.16 -0.08
CA ASN A 50 4.52 33.36 -1.08
C ASN A 50 3.47 32.78 -2.04
N ALA A 51 3.20 33.50 -3.13
CA ALA A 51 2.49 32.93 -4.26
C ALA A 51 3.39 31.83 -4.86
N ALA A 52 3.24 30.62 -4.32
CA ALA A 52 3.98 29.46 -4.76
C ALA A 52 3.84 29.33 -6.28
N VAL A 53 4.96 29.37 -6.98
CA VAL A 53 5.02 28.95 -8.38
C VAL A 53 4.39 27.58 -8.42
N ALA A 54 3.29 27.43 -9.16
CA ALA A 54 2.63 26.14 -9.30
C ALA A 54 3.68 25.14 -9.79
N PRO A 55 3.98 24.07 -9.03
CA PRO A 55 4.95 23.08 -9.47
C PRO A 55 4.49 22.55 -10.83
N SER A 56 5.39 22.51 -11.81
CA SER A 56 5.12 21.90 -13.09
C SER A 56 4.68 20.46 -12.82
N ALA A 57 3.46 20.11 -13.22
CA ALA A 57 2.94 18.76 -13.01
C ALA A 57 3.88 17.78 -13.73
N PRO A 58 4.41 16.75 -13.04
CA PRO A 58 5.30 15.78 -13.66
C PRO A 58 4.58 15.10 -14.83
N ALA A 59 5.32 14.91 -15.93
CA ALA A 59 4.78 14.23 -17.10
C ALA A 59 4.37 12.80 -16.72
N VAL A 60 3.08 12.49 -16.83
CA VAL A 60 2.56 11.14 -16.58
C VAL A 60 2.94 10.26 -17.77
N VAL A 61 3.85 9.32 -17.55
CA VAL A 61 4.17 8.28 -18.53
C VAL A 61 2.99 7.33 -18.61
N ALA A 62 2.44 7.11 -19.80
CA ALA A 62 1.31 6.21 -19.98
C ALA A 62 1.73 4.75 -19.79
N ILE A 63 0.92 3.98 -19.06
CA ILE A 63 1.15 2.55 -18.85
C ILE A 63 0.86 1.80 -20.16
N PRO A 64 1.79 0.97 -20.66
CA PRO A 64 1.56 0.14 -21.84
C PRO A 64 0.36 -0.81 -21.64
N ALA A 65 -0.51 -0.89 -22.65
CA ALA A 65 -1.59 -1.89 -22.67
C ALA A 65 -1.05 -3.31 -22.88
N VAL A 66 0.07 -3.44 -23.61
CA VAL A 66 0.74 -4.71 -23.88
C VAL A 66 2.23 -4.53 -23.61
N TRP A 67 2.78 -5.44 -22.81
CA TRP A 67 4.20 -5.51 -22.50
C TRP A 67 4.90 -6.41 -23.52
N SER A 68 5.47 -5.80 -24.58
CA SER A 68 6.21 -6.51 -25.61
C SER A 68 7.40 -5.67 -26.11
N PRO A 69 8.65 -6.15 -25.96
CA PRO A 69 9.03 -7.36 -25.21
C PRO A 69 8.75 -7.20 -23.71
N VAL A 70 8.73 -8.31 -22.97
CA VAL A 70 8.60 -8.27 -21.51
C VAL A 70 9.84 -7.56 -20.93
N PRO A 71 9.68 -6.54 -20.08
CA PRO A 71 10.81 -5.87 -19.45
C PRO A 71 11.60 -6.86 -18.61
N ALA A 72 12.90 -6.97 -18.88
CA ALA A 72 13.82 -7.83 -18.17
C ALA A 72 15.16 -7.13 -18.00
N ASP A 73 15.89 -7.49 -16.96
CA ASP A 73 17.25 -7.00 -16.73
C ASP A 73 18.28 -7.73 -17.59
N GLU A 74 19.55 -7.36 -17.44
CA GLU A 74 20.68 -7.96 -18.13
C GLU A 74 20.88 -9.46 -17.85
N THR A 75 20.32 -9.97 -16.75
CA THR A 75 20.36 -11.39 -16.37
C THR A 75 19.17 -12.19 -16.90
N GLY A 76 18.20 -11.52 -17.53
CA GLY A 76 16.97 -12.11 -18.04
C GLY A 76 15.86 -12.27 -16.98
N LEU A 77 16.01 -11.66 -15.80
CA LEU A 77 14.94 -11.63 -14.80
C LEU A 77 13.90 -10.59 -15.20
N THR A 78 12.64 -11.01 -15.27
CA THR A 78 11.55 -10.12 -15.67
C THR A 78 11.16 -9.17 -14.54
N ALA A 79 10.64 -7.98 -14.88
CA ALA A 79 10.12 -7.03 -13.91
C ALA A 79 9.08 -7.67 -12.98
N TYR A 80 8.18 -8.47 -13.52
CA TYR A 80 7.17 -9.18 -12.71
C TYR A 80 7.77 -10.28 -11.83
N GLY A 81 8.81 -10.99 -12.32
CA GLY A 81 9.53 -11.97 -11.51
C GLY A 81 10.25 -11.32 -10.32
N LEU A 82 10.89 -10.18 -10.53
CA LEU A 82 11.50 -9.37 -9.48
C LEU A 82 10.45 -8.88 -8.48
N TYR A 83 9.29 -8.41 -8.94
CA TYR A 83 8.18 -8.01 -8.08
C TYR A 83 7.73 -9.15 -7.15
N LEU A 84 7.50 -10.35 -7.69
CA LEU A 84 7.07 -11.51 -6.91
C LEU A 84 8.14 -11.96 -5.91
N SER A 85 9.41 -11.95 -6.31
CA SER A 85 10.55 -12.24 -5.42
C SER A 85 10.63 -11.25 -4.27
N GLY A 86 10.45 -9.95 -4.55
CA GLY A 86 10.43 -8.91 -3.53
C GLY A 86 9.30 -9.09 -2.52
N ARG A 87 8.09 -9.41 -3.01
CA ARG A 87 6.95 -9.72 -2.14
C ARG A 87 7.18 -10.96 -1.28
N LEU A 88 7.76 -12.01 -1.86
CA LEU A 88 8.07 -13.24 -1.12
C LEU A 88 9.11 -12.99 -0.02
N ALA A 89 10.17 -12.22 -0.31
CA ALA A 89 11.17 -11.84 0.67
C ALA A 89 10.56 -11.00 1.81
N ALA A 90 9.72 -10.01 1.48
CA ALA A 90 8.98 -9.23 2.48
C ALA A 90 8.09 -10.12 3.37
N PHE A 91 7.39 -11.11 2.80
CA PHE A 91 6.60 -12.07 3.58
C PHE A 91 7.44 -12.94 4.53
N ARG A 92 8.72 -13.16 4.23
CA ARG A 92 9.65 -13.88 5.08
C ARG A 92 10.34 -12.99 6.13
N GLY A 93 10.05 -11.69 6.11
CA GLY A 93 10.73 -10.70 6.96
C GLY A 93 12.12 -10.29 6.44
N GLU A 94 12.48 -10.69 5.22
CA GLU A 94 13.73 -10.31 4.55
C GLU A 94 13.57 -8.93 3.91
N ASN A 95 13.32 -7.90 4.72
CA ASN A 95 12.90 -6.58 4.25
C ASN A 95 13.91 -5.90 3.30
N THR A 96 15.20 -6.01 3.57
CA THR A 96 16.27 -5.42 2.73
C THR A 96 16.31 -6.07 1.34
N VAL A 97 16.27 -7.40 1.30
CA VAL A 97 16.20 -8.18 0.05
C VAL A 97 14.91 -7.89 -0.70
N GLY A 98 13.79 -7.80 0.03
CA GLY A 98 12.49 -7.44 -0.53
C GLY A 98 12.49 -6.07 -1.20
N ALA A 99 13.05 -5.07 -0.52
CA ALA A 99 13.19 -3.71 -1.03
C ALA A 99 14.07 -3.65 -2.29
N GLU A 100 15.21 -4.35 -2.31
CA GLU A 100 16.09 -4.40 -3.48
C GLU A 100 15.37 -4.95 -4.71
N PHE A 101 14.65 -6.07 -4.57
CA PHE A 101 13.91 -6.65 -5.68
C PHE A 101 12.77 -5.76 -6.18
N LEU A 102 12.06 -5.08 -5.28
CA LEU A 102 11.00 -4.14 -5.66
C LEU A 102 11.57 -2.90 -6.36
N ALA A 103 12.72 -2.37 -5.90
CA ALA A 103 13.41 -1.27 -6.55
C ALA A 103 13.87 -1.64 -7.97
N ARG A 104 14.44 -2.85 -8.16
CA ARG A 104 14.82 -3.35 -9.49
C ARG A 104 13.62 -3.54 -10.42
N SER A 105 12.50 -4.03 -9.89
CA SER A 105 11.25 -4.14 -10.64
C SER A 105 10.72 -2.78 -11.09
N GLN A 106 10.75 -1.79 -10.18
CA GLN A 106 10.35 -0.41 -10.45
C GLN A 106 11.25 0.24 -11.51
N ALA A 107 12.56 0.00 -11.48
CA ALA A 107 13.49 0.57 -12.45
C ALA A 107 13.23 0.07 -13.88
N LEU A 108 12.71 -1.15 -14.03
CA LEU A 108 12.33 -1.72 -15.33
C LEU A 108 10.96 -1.21 -15.83
N THR A 109 10.11 -0.72 -14.94
CA THR A 109 8.73 -0.28 -15.24
C THR A 109 8.35 1.02 -14.50
N PRO A 110 9.10 2.11 -14.71
CA PRO A 110 8.94 3.37 -13.95
C PRO A 110 7.59 4.05 -14.13
N GLU A 111 6.85 3.72 -15.19
CA GLU A 111 5.51 4.21 -15.47
C GLU A 111 4.43 3.64 -14.53
N GLN A 112 4.75 2.65 -13.69
CA GLN A 112 3.81 2.00 -12.78
C GLN A 112 3.78 2.70 -11.40
N PRO A 113 2.79 3.57 -11.12
CA PRO A 113 2.79 4.36 -9.89
C PRO A 113 2.63 3.51 -8.63
N THR A 114 1.80 2.47 -8.69
CA THR A 114 1.60 1.55 -7.56
C THR A 114 2.89 0.84 -7.19
N LEU A 115 3.68 0.42 -8.20
CA LEU A 115 4.96 -0.24 -7.95
C LEU A 115 5.99 0.73 -7.37
N ALA A 116 5.99 1.98 -7.83
CA ALA A 116 6.85 3.02 -7.27
C ALA A 116 6.55 3.26 -5.78
N GLU A 117 5.27 3.37 -5.41
CA GLU A 117 4.86 3.54 -4.02
C GLU A 117 5.21 2.31 -3.15
N GLU A 118 5.03 1.10 -3.69
CA GLU A 118 5.41 -0.13 -2.99
C GLU A 118 6.93 -0.24 -2.78
N ALA A 119 7.73 0.05 -3.82
CA ALA A 119 9.18 0.04 -3.73
C ALA A 119 9.69 1.08 -2.72
N PHE A 120 9.14 2.30 -2.77
CA PHE A 120 9.43 3.36 -1.81
C PHE A 120 9.14 2.91 -0.37
N ARG A 121 7.92 2.44 -0.10
CA ARG A 121 7.53 1.98 1.24
C ARG A 121 8.38 0.80 1.72
N SER A 122 8.74 -0.11 0.82
CA SER A 122 9.61 -1.23 1.16
C SER A 122 11.02 -0.75 1.53
N GLY A 123 11.55 0.26 0.83
CA GLY A 123 12.81 0.92 1.16
C GLY A 123 12.79 1.51 2.58
N LEU A 124 11.72 2.22 2.94
CA LEU A 124 11.55 2.76 4.30
C LEU A 124 11.58 1.66 5.38
N PHE A 125 10.91 0.52 5.15
CA PHE A 125 10.95 -0.61 6.09
C PHE A 125 12.29 -1.34 6.13
N ALA A 126 13.08 -1.26 5.05
CA ALA A 126 14.45 -1.74 4.99
C ALA A 126 15.45 -0.75 5.62
N GLY A 127 15.02 0.46 5.98
CA GLY A 127 15.88 1.53 6.51
C GLY A 127 16.66 2.28 5.44
N ASP A 128 16.28 2.16 4.17
CA ASP A 128 16.82 2.99 3.08
C ASP A 128 16.14 4.36 3.10
N LEU A 129 16.88 5.37 3.54
CA LEU A 129 16.43 6.76 3.65
C LEU A 129 17.16 7.70 2.67
N ASP A 130 18.10 7.17 1.89
CA ASP A 130 18.92 7.98 0.98
C ASP A 130 18.14 8.41 -0.28
N THR A 131 16.91 7.88 -0.45
CA THR A 131 16.00 8.14 -1.58
C THR A 131 14.79 9.02 -1.22
N LEU A 132 14.75 9.62 -0.02
CA LEU A 132 13.70 10.52 0.46
C LEU A 132 13.74 11.93 -0.16
#